data_AF-A0A1I1LV81-F1
#
_entry.id   AF-A0A1I1LV81-F1
#
_cell.length_a   1.000
_cell.length_b   1.000
_cell.length_c   1.000
_cell.angle_alpha   90.00
_cell.angle_beta   90.00
_cell.angle_gamma   90.00
#
_symmetry.space_group_name_H-M   'P 1'
#
loop_
_entity.id
_entity.type
_entity.pdbx_description
1 polymer ?
#
loop_
_entity_poly.entity_id
_entity_poly.type
_entity_poly.pdbx_seq_one_letter_code
_entity_poly.pdbx_strand_id
1 'polypeptide(L)'
;MLAPRKESAMTIVAALKAEIAALERELLENVTYQRLLVAKQMVALYEPQATALRPPLVPPASLTPLTAPPRLADPPPRRGNPERARALDAARLFLANRIAEPTPTAAIYDHIVSLGIEIGGSDARNNLSAMLSNSPIFQSHGRTGWTLTAAAWIDHHSRPSMPHGSTNERELEARNYDAPPPPPPPPVLVQSAQPPHPVPPPPPPPVPVQSAQPPHPVPPPLPPVER
;
A
#
# COMPACT_ATOMS: atom_id res chain seq x y z
N MET A 1 18.21 -35.06 -35.74
CA MET A 1 19.17 -35.18 -34.63
C MET A 1 19.21 -33.84 -33.89
N LEU A 2 18.44 -33.68 -32.81
CA LEU A 2 18.46 -32.50 -31.93
C LEU A 2 18.63 -32.97 -30.48
N ALA A 3 19.84 -32.91 -29.96
CA ALA A 3 20.11 -33.01 -28.53
C ALA A 3 21.37 -32.21 -28.17
N PRO A 4 21.22 -30.95 -27.71
CA PRO A 4 22.09 -30.44 -26.65
C PRO A 4 21.45 -29.41 -25.69
N ARG A 5 20.16 -29.52 -25.30
CA ARG A 5 19.54 -28.53 -24.37
C ARG A 5 19.70 -28.84 -22.87
N LYS A 6 19.94 -30.09 -22.49
CA LYS A 6 20.00 -30.47 -21.06
C LYS A 6 21.33 -30.10 -20.40
N GLU A 7 22.43 -30.10 -21.15
CA GLU A 7 23.76 -29.75 -20.62
C GLU A 7 23.86 -28.26 -20.26
N SER A 8 23.31 -27.36 -21.08
CA SER A 8 23.29 -25.92 -20.78
C SER A 8 22.48 -25.55 -19.53
N ALA A 9 21.43 -26.31 -19.22
CA ALA A 9 20.63 -26.05 -18.01
C ALA A 9 21.38 -26.45 -16.73
N MET A 10 22.14 -27.56 -16.76
CA MET A 10 22.92 -28.01 -15.60
C MET A 10 24.10 -27.07 -15.30
N THR A 11 24.70 -26.45 -16.32
CA THR A 11 25.81 -25.50 -16.12
C THR A 11 25.35 -24.17 -15.52
N ILE A 12 24.19 -23.65 -15.92
CA ILE A 12 23.63 -22.41 -15.34
C ILE A 12 23.28 -22.60 -13.86
N VAL A 13 22.66 -23.73 -13.49
CA VAL A 13 22.34 -24.02 -12.08
C VAL A 13 23.61 -24.14 -11.24
N ALA A 14 24.66 -24.77 -11.78
CA ALA A 14 25.95 -24.86 -11.09
C ALA A 14 26.59 -23.47 -10.90
N ALA A 15 26.57 -22.62 -11.93
CA ALA A 15 27.09 -21.25 -11.86
C ALA A 15 26.34 -20.40 -10.82
N LEU A 16 24.99 -20.47 -10.80
CA LEU A 16 24.18 -19.76 -9.82
C LEU A 16 24.46 -20.22 -8.39
N LYS A 17 24.63 -21.52 -8.16
CA LYS A 17 25.00 -22.05 -6.83
C LYS A 17 26.37 -21.56 -6.39
N ALA A 18 27.34 -21.47 -7.31
CA ALA A 18 28.67 -20.96 -7.01
C ALA A 18 28.62 -19.46 -6.64
N GLU A 19 27.83 -18.67 -7.37
CA GLU A 19 27.62 -17.25 -7.09
C GLU A 19 26.96 -17.03 -5.73
N ILE A 20 25.90 -17.79 -5.41
CA ILE A 20 25.25 -17.75 -4.10
C ILE A 20 26.25 -18.05 -2.98
N ALA A 21 27.06 -19.11 -3.13
CA ALA A 21 28.08 -19.46 -2.14
C ALA A 21 29.22 -18.43 -2.03
N ALA A 22 29.45 -17.61 -3.06
CA ALA A 22 30.39 -16.49 -3.01
C ALA A 22 29.79 -15.31 -2.23
N LEU A 23 28.55 -14.93 -2.53
CA LEU A 23 27.81 -13.88 -1.83
C LEU A 23 27.61 -14.21 -0.35
N GLU A 24 27.33 -15.47 0.00
CA GLU A 24 27.24 -15.92 1.39
C GLU A 24 28.57 -15.76 2.13
N ARG A 25 29.70 -16.02 1.48
CA ARG A 25 31.03 -15.80 2.07
C ARG A 25 31.31 -14.31 2.29
N GLU A 26 31.02 -13.47 1.30
CA GLU A 26 31.17 -12.02 1.42
C GLU A 26 30.32 -11.45 2.57
N LEU A 27 29.08 -11.93 2.72
CA LEU A 27 28.22 -11.57 3.84
C LEU A 27 28.79 -12.02 5.18
N LEU A 28 29.36 -13.22 5.27
CA LEU A 28 29.98 -13.72 6.50
C LEU A 28 31.25 -12.93 6.90
N GLU A 29 32.00 -12.41 5.94
CA GLU A 29 33.16 -11.54 6.21
C GLU A 29 32.74 -10.13 6.70
N ASN A 30 31.51 -9.72 6.41
CA ASN A 30 31.01 -8.42 6.83
C ASN A 30 30.65 -8.39 8.33
N VAL A 31 31.35 -7.55 9.10
CA VAL A 31 31.15 -7.37 10.55
C VAL A 31 29.70 -6.96 10.90
N THR A 32 29.02 -6.20 10.04
CA THR A 32 27.62 -5.78 10.28
C THR A 32 26.66 -6.96 10.22
N TYR A 33 26.89 -7.90 9.30
CA TYR A 33 26.09 -9.12 9.17
C TYR A 33 26.30 -10.06 10.36
N GLN A 34 27.54 -10.20 10.84
CA GLN A 34 27.84 -10.95 12.05
C GLN A 34 27.12 -10.38 13.28
N ARG A 35 27.13 -9.06 13.46
CA ARG A 35 26.37 -8.39 14.55
C ARG A 35 24.87 -8.65 14.46
N LEU A 36 24.32 -8.64 13.25
CA LEU A 36 22.92 -8.97 13.02
C LEU A 36 22.59 -10.42 13.36
N LEU A 37 23.48 -11.37 13.03
CA LEU A 37 23.32 -12.78 13.42
C LEU A 37 23.32 -12.94 14.94
N VAL A 38 24.24 -12.29 15.65
CA VAL A 38 24.28 -12.30 17.12
C VAL A 38 23.02 -11.69 17.70
N ALA A 39 22.56 -10.55 17.19
CA ALA A 39 21.32 -9.93 17.63
C ALA A 39 20.10 -10.85 17.44
N LYS A 40 20.01 -11.54 16.29
CA LYS A 40 18.95 -12.53 16.02
C LYS A 40 19.01 -13.71 17.01
N GLN A 41 20.21 -14.22 17.31
CA GLN A 41 20.38 -15.29 18.30
C GLN A 41 19.94 -14.83 19.69
N MET A 42 20.30 -13.61 20.09
CA MET A 42 19.85 -13.05 21.36
C MET A 42 18.33 -12.92 21.38
N VAL A 43 17.71 -12.36 20.34
CA VAL A 43 16.24 -12.28 20.25
C VAL A 43 15.61 -13.66 20.38
N ALA A 44 16.13 -14.69 19.72
CA ALA A 44 15.62 -16.06 19.84
C ALA A 44 15.71 -16.66 21.25
N LEU A 45 16.64 -16.18 22.09
CA LEU A 45 16.74 -16.60 23.50
C LEU A 45 15.74 -15.87 24.41
N TYR A 46 15.40 -14.62 24.08
CA TYR A 46 14.53 -13.76 24.89
C TYR A 46 13.08 -13.73 24.43
N GLU A 47 12.83 -14.02 23.15
CA GLU A 47 11.51 -14.25 22.63
C GLU A 47 11.07 -15.62 23.16
N PRO A 48 10.17 -15.68 24.15
CA PRO A 48 9.69 -16.96 24.65
C PRO A 48 9.16 -17.73 23.43
N GLN A 49 9.52 -19.00 23.28
CA GLN A 49 8.96 -19.89 22.27
C GLN A 49 7.42 -19.94 22.46
N ALA A 50 6.73 -18.94 21.91
CA ALA A 50 5.30 -18.71 22.10
C ALA A 50 4.45 -19.75 21.36
N THR A 51 5.09 -20.74 20.73
CA THR A 51 4.45 -21.67 19.80
C THR A 51 4.22 -23.08 20.38
N ALA A 52 4.69 -23.42 21.58
CA ALA A 52 4.58 -24.82 22.05
C ALA A 52 3.46 -25.11 23.08
N LEU A 53 2.86 -24.13 23.75
CA LEU A 53 1.88 -24.42 24.81
C LEU A 53 0.75 -23.39 24.89
N ARG A 54 0.02 -23.19 23.78
CA ARG A 54 -1.38 -22.75 23.91
C ARG A 54 -2.25 -24.00 23.88
N PRO A 55 -2.55 -24.64 25.03
CA PRO A 55 -3.62 -25.63 25.08
C PRO A 55 -4.89 -25.01 24.49
N PRO A 56 -5.74 -25.79 23.79
CA PRO A 56 -7.00 -25.29 23.26
C PRO A 56 -7.79 -24.69 24.43
N LEU A 57 -7.90 -23.37 24.42
CA LEU A 57 -8.69 -22.64 25.39
C LEU A 57 -10.15 -22.98 25.05
N VAL A 58 -10.69 -24.01 25.70
CA VAL A 58 -12.12 -24.24 25.74
C VAL A 58 -12.72 -22.98 26.35
N PRO A 59 -13.53 -22.20 25.62
CA PRO A 59 -14.08 -20.97 26.17
C PRO A 59 -14.92 -21.32 27.41
N PRO A 60 -14.69 -20.71 28.58
CA PRO A 60 -15.64 -20.82 29.66
C PRO A 60 -16.96 -20.26 29.16
N ALA A 61 -18.06 -20.98 29.39
CA ALA A 61 -19.41 -20.50 29.16
C ALA A 61 -19.64 -19.26 30.03
N SER A 62 -19.34 -18.08 29.49
CA SER A 62 -19.58 -16.82 30.18
C SER A 62 -21.00 -16.36 29.91
N LEU A 63 -21.73 -16.36 31.03
CA LEU A 63 -22.99 -15.69 31.32
C LEU A 63 -23.17 -14.38 30.53
N THR A 64 -24.36 -14.26 29.96
CA THR A 64 -24.92 -13.11 29.24
C THR A 64 -24.61 -11.76 29.90
N PRO A 65 -23.81 -10.88 29.27
CA PRO A 65 -23.72 -9.49 29.69
C PRO A 65 -25.01 -8.75 29.32
N LEU A 66 -25.49 -8.00 30.30
CA LEU A 66 -26.69 -7.17 30.26
C LEU A 66 -26.60 -6.15 29.11
N THR A 67 -27.55 -6.27 28.19
CA THR A 67 -27.90 -5.43 27.04
C THR A 67 -27.33 -4.01 27.05
N ALA A 68 -26.21 -3.80 26.36
CA ALA A 68 -25.87 -2.48 25.82
C ALA A 68 -26.84 -2.17 24.66
N PRO A 69 -27.31 -0.90 24.52
CA PRO A 69 -28.20 -0.53 23.43
C PRO A 69 -27.54 -0.83 22.08
N PRO A 70 -28.31 -1.32 21.09
CA PRO A 70 -27.79 -1.70 19.79
C PRO A 70 -27.09 -0.48 19.16
N ARG A 71 -25.76 -0.55 19.03
CA ARG A 71 -25.03 0.38 18.14
C ARG A 71 -25.65 0.20 16.76
N LEU A 72 -26.14 1.29 16.17
CA LEU A 72 -26.61 1.30 14.78
C LEU A 72 -25.58 0.55 13.95
N ALA A 73 -26.02 -0.52 13.29
CA ALA A 73 -25.17 -1.40 12.51
C ALA A 73 -24.26 -0.56 11.62
N ASP A 74 -22.94 -0.80 11.73
CA ASP A 74 -21.98 -0.13 10.86
C ASP A 74 -22.43 -0.32 9.41
N PRO A 75 -22.52 0.76 8.62
CA PRO A 75 -22.97 0.66 7.25
C PRO A 75 -22.08 -0.34 6.51
N PRO A 76 -22.67 -1.21 5.67
CA PRO A 76 -21.93 -2.25 4.98
C PRO A 76 -20.74 -1.61 4.25
N PRO A 77 -19.55 -2.23 4.30
CA PRO A 77 -18.35 -1.67 3.69
C PRO A 77 -18.65 -1.45 2.21
N ARG A 78 -18.60 -0.18 1.79
CA ARG A 78 -18.81 0.18 0.38
C ARG A 78 -17.79 -0.62 -0.43
N ARG A 79 -18.25 -1.39 -1.42
CA ARG A 79 -17.36 -2.10 -2.34
C ARG A 79 -16.43 -1.06 -2.97
N GLY A 80 -15.15 -1.11 -2.60
CA GLY A 80 -14.16 -0.16 -3.10
C GLY A 80 -14.00 -0.30 -4.61
N ASN A 81 -13.69 0.80 -5.29
CA ASN A 81 -13.31 0.78 -6.70
C ASN A 81 -12.10 -0.19 -6.88
N PRO A 82 -12.15 -1.18 -7.78
CA PRO A 82 -11.02 -2.08 -8.04
C PRO A 82 -9.73 -1.35 -8.45
N GLU A 83 -9.83 -0.19 -9.12
CA GLU A 83 -8.67 0.63 -9.48
C GLU A 83 -7.97 1.18 -8.25
N ARG A 84 -8.73 1.50 -7.19
CA ARG A 84 -8.20 1.95 -5.91
C ARG A 84 -7.30 0.88 -5.29
N ALA A 85 -7.72 -0.38 -5.36
CA ALA A 85 -6.92 -1.50 -4.87
C ALA A 85 -5.64 -1.67 -5.69
N ARG A 86 -5.73 -1.62 -7.03
CA ARG A 86 -4.56 -1.69 -7.93
C ARG A 86 -3.56 -0.57 -7.67
N ALA A 87 -4.02 0.67 -7.45
CA ALA A 87 -3.14 1.80 -7.14
C ALA A 87 -2.42 1.61 -5.80
N LEU A 88 -3.10 1.09 -4.77
CA LEU A 88 -2.46 0.79 -3.47
C LEU A 88 -1.43 -0.34 -3.59
N ASP A 89 -1.71 -1.38 -4.38
CA ASP A 89 -0.77 -2.46 -4.63
C ASP A 89 0.47 -1.97 -5.39
N ALA A 90 0.28 -1.13 -6.42
CA ALA A 90 1.38 -0.50 -7.15
C ALA A 90 2.23 0.40 -6.24
N ALA A 91 1.59 1.22 -5.39
CA ALA A 91 2.29 2.03 -4.40
C ALA A 91 3.10 1.18 -3.42
N ARG A 92 2.53 0.05 -2.97
CA ARG A 92 3.20 -0.90 -2.07
C ARG A 92 4.45 -1.49 -2.72
N LEU A 93 4.34 -1.98 -3.96
CA LEU A 93 5.47 -2.54 -4.70
C LEU A 93 6.57 -1.50 -4.94
N PHE A 94 6.18 -0.26 -5.26
CA PHE A 94 7.13 0.84 -5.47
C PHE A 94 7.94 1.17 -4.21
N LEU A 95 7.25 1.26 -3.06
CA LEU A 95 7.90 1.55 -1.78
C LEU A 95 8.71 0.37 -1.23
N ALA A 96 8.34 -0.87 -1.56
CA ALA A 96 9.09 -2.06 -1.15
C ALA A 96 10.53 -2.05 -1.70
N ASN A 97 10.76 -1.42 -2.85
CA ASN A 97 12.09 -1.26 -3.45
C ASN A 97 12.91 -0.09 -2.86
N ARG A 98 12.34 0.72 -1.95
CA ARG A 98 12.94 1.96 -1.40
C ARG A 98 12.88 2.00 0.13
N ILE A 99 13.42 0.95 0.75
CA ILE A 99 13.18 0.59 2.16
C ILE A 99 13.59 1.69 3.17
N ALA A 100 14.56 2.54 2.84
CA ALA A 100 15.16 3.47 3.82
C ALA A 100 14.65 4.92 3.73
N GLU A 101 14.11 5.36 2.60
CA GLU A 101 13.87 6.78 2.35
C GLU A 101 12.39 7.08 2.16
N PRO A 102 11.82 8.05 2.92
CA PRO A 102 10.47 8.52 2.68
C PRO A 102 10.33 9.01 1.25
N THR A 103 9.38 8.43 0.53
CA THR A 103 9.19 8.72 -0.89
C THR A 103 8.07 9.74 -1.05
N PRO A 104 8.30 10.86 -1.77
CA PRO A 104 7.28 11.90 -1.93
C PRO A 104 6.07 11.38 -2.71
N THR A 105 4.87 11.85 -2.35
CA THR A 105 3.60 11.43 -2.99
C THR A 105 3.63 11.61 -4.51
N ALA A 106 4.31 12.65 -5.01
CA ALA A 106 4.43 12.90 -6.45
C ALA A 106 5.13 11.74 -7.18
N ALA A 107 6.23 11.20 -6.63
CA ALA A 107 6.96 10.10 -7.25
C ALA A 107 6.13 8.79 -7.25
N ILE A 108 5.36 8.55 -6.18
CA ILE A 108 4.44 7.40 -6.10
C ILE A 108 3.34 7.55 -7.16
N TYR A 109 2.76 8.74 -7.29
CA TYR A 109 1.73 9.04 -8.27
C TYR A 109 2.23 8.86 -9.71
N ASP A 110 3.39 9.44 -10.04
CA ASP A 110 3.96 9.36 -11.38
C ASP A 110 4.27 7.90 -11.75
N HIS A 111 4.71 7.07 -10.79
CA HIS A 111 4.87 5.63 -11.00
C HIS A 111 3.54 4.91 -11.29
N ILE A 112 2.48 5.19 -10.53
CA ILE A 112 1.16 4.58 -10.76
C ILE A 112 0.61 4.95 -12.14
N VAL A 113 0.75 6.22 -12.54
CA VAL A 113 0.34 6.70 -13.87
C VAL A 113 1.16 6.03 -14.97
N SER A 114 2.46 5.81 -14.76
CA SER A 114 3.31 5.11 -15.74
C SER A 114 2.88 3.66 -15.98
N LEU A 115 2.15 3.05 -15.04
CA LEU A 115 1.56 1.72 -15.17
C LEU A 115 0.17 1.73 -15.84
N GLY A 116 -0.33 2.90 -16.26
CA GLY A 116 -1.65 3.06 -16.85
C GLY A 116 -2.81 2.96 -15.86
N ILE A 117 -2.55 3.16 -14.56
CA ILE A 117 -3.58 3.15 -13.53
C ILE A 117 -4.02 4.59 -13.26
N GLU A 118 -5.28 4.89 -13.58
CA GLU A 118 -5.86 6.20 -13.33
C GLU A 118 -6.43 6.29 -11.90
N ILE A 119 -6.21 7.42 -11.24
CA ILE A 119 -6.79 7.73 -9.93
C ILE A 119 -7.83 8.82 -10.15
N GLY A 120 -9.11 8.48 -9.97
CA GLY A 120 -10.21 9.41 -10.19
C GLY A 120 -10.25 10.60 -9.21
N GLY A 121 -11.11 11.58 -9.52
CA GLY A 121 -11.32 12.81 -8.74
C GLY A 121 -10.65 14.04 -9.37
N SER A 122 -11.00 15.23 -8.87
CA SER A 122 -10.47 16.51 -9.39
C SER A 122 -8.98 16.71 -9.10
N ASP A 123 -8.49 16.17 -7.99
CA ASP A 123 -7.08 16.18 -7.62
C ASP A 123 -6.63 14.75 -7.28
N ALA A 124 -6.08 14.07 -8.27
CA ALA A 124 -5.67 12.67 -8.19
C ALA A 124 -4.52 12.46 -7.18
N ARG A 125 -3.63 13.45 -7.00
CA ARG A 125 -2.52 13.37 -6.05
C ARG A 125 -3.01 13.49 -4.60
N ASN A 126 -3.94 14.41 -4.36
CA ASN A 126 -4.58 14.53 -3.05
C ASN A 126 -5.38 13.25 -2.72
N ASN A 127 -6.13 12.70 -3.69
CA ASN A 127 -6.85 11.44 -3.49
C ASN A 127 -5.90 10.28 -3.17
N LEU A 128 -4.77 10.17 -3.88
CA LEU A 128 -3.75 9.17 -3.55
C LEU A 128 -3.25 9.32 -2.11
N SER A 129 -2.95 10.54 -1.65
CA SER A 129 -2.50 10.76 -0.27
C SER A 129 -3.55 10.33 0.76
N ALA A 130 -4.84 10.58 0.49
CA ALA A 130 -5.94 10.12 1.33
C ALA A 130 -6.11 8.60 1.28
N MET A 131 -5.85 7.96 0.13
CA MET A 131 -5.85 6.51 0.02
C MET A 131 -4.73 5.88 0.86
N LEU A 132 -3.53 6.45 0.82
CA LEU A 132 -2.37 5.99 1.58
C LEU A 132 -2.57 6.21 3.09
N SER A 133 -3.11 7.37 3.51
CA SER A 133 -3.34 7.67 4.93
C SER A 133 -4.37 6.75 5.58
N ASN A 134 -5.39 6.33 4.82
CA ASN A 134 -6.43 5.42 5.30
C ASN A 134 -5.98 3.97 5.38
N SER A 135 -4.81 3.65 4.82
CA SER A 135 -4.31 2.30 4.73
C SER A 135 -3.24 2.06 5.79
N PRO A 136 -3.41 1.07 6.69
CA PRO A 136 -2.52 0.85 7.84
C PRO A 136 -1.13 0.33 7.45
N ILE A 137 -0.93 -0.05 6.19
CA ILE A 137 0.37 -0.54 5.69
C ILE A 137 1.35 0.58 5.32
N PHE A 138 0.87 1.82 5.21
CA PHE A 138 1.71 2.98 4.89
C PHE A 138 1.88 3.88 6.11
N GLN A 139 3.06 4.47 6.25
CA GLN A 139 3.37 5.43 7.30
C GLN A 139 3.73 6.79 6.71
N SER A 140 2.99 7.81 7.14
CA SER A 140 3.23 9.19 6.69
C SER A 140 4.39 9.82 7.46
N HIS A 141 5.28 10.51 6.75
CA HIS A 141 6.37 11.31 7.28
C HIS A 141 6.15 12.81 7.01
N GLY A 142 4.88 13.24 6.97
CA GLY A 142 4.51 14.61 6.63
C GLY A 142 4.92 15.00 5.21
N ARG A 143 5.65 16.12 5.07
CA ARG A 143 6.12 16.63 3.76
C ARG A 143 7.22 15.77 3.13
N THR A 144 7.91 14.96 3.93
CA THR A 144 9.00 14.12 3.45
C THR A 144 8.48 12.94 2.62
N GLY A 145 7.25 12.48 2.86
CA GLY A 145 6.58 11.48 2.04
C GLY A 145 6.09 10.27 2.81
N TRP A 146 6.18 9.10 2.18
CA TRP A 146 5.59 7.84 2.65
C TRP A 146 6.63 6.72 2.70
N THR A 147 6.51 5.85 3.69
CA THR A 147 7.21 4.57 3.77
C THR A 147 6.23 3.43 4.05
N LEU A 148 6.68 2.19 3.93
CA LEU A 148 5.93 1.03 4.42
C LEU A 148 6.15 0.83 5.91
N THR A 149 5.11 0.39 6.61
CA THR A 149 5.24 -0.05 8.00
C THR A 149 6.05 -1.35 8.06
N ALA A 150 6.74 -1.59 9.18
CA ALA A 150 7.54 -2.80 9.38
C ALA A 150 6.72 -4.10 9.19
N ALA A 151 5.46 -4.10 9.64
CA ALA A 151 4.55 -5.22 9.45
C ALA A 151 4.25 -5.50 7.96
N ALA A 152 4.01 -4.45 7.17
CA ALA A 152 3.77 -4.58 5.74
C ALA A 152 5.02 -5.05 4.97
N TRP A 153 6.20 -4.65 5.45
CA TRP A 153 7.47 -5.11 4.89
C TRP A 153 7.67 -6.62 5.10
N ILE A 154 7.39 -7.10 6.31
CA ILE A 154 7.47 -8.54 6.64
C ILE A 154 6.49 -9.32 5.78
N ASP A 155 5.24 -8.89 5.65
CA ASP A 155 4.22 -9.58 4.83
C ASP A 155 4.65 -9.71 3.35
N HIS A 156 5.20 -8.64 2.77
CA HIS A 156 5.68 -8.64 1.40
C HIS A 156 6.81 -9.67 1.16
N HIS A 157 7.75 -9.81 2.10
CA HIS A 157 8.88 -10.73 1.98
C HIS A 157 8.56 -12.16 2.45
N SER A 158 7.55 -12.31 3.30
CA SER A 158 7.13 -13.61 3.85
C SER A 158 6.17 -14.34 2.94
N ARG A 159 5.54 -13.65 1.98
CA ARG A 159 4.95 -14.31 0.81
C ARG A 159 6.10 -14.72 -0.10
N PRO A 160 6.50 -16.01 -0.14
CA PRO A 160 7.32 -16.47 -1.24
C PRO A 160 6.58 -16.05 -2.49
N SER A 161 7.26 -15.35 -3.40
CA SER A 161 6.75 -15.12 -4.75
C SER A 161 6.56 -16.50 -5.35
N MET A 162 5.40 -17.11 -5.05
CA MET A 162 4.90 -18.24 -5.79
C MET A 162 4.89 -17.69 -7.21
N PRO A 163 5.68 -18.26 -8.12
CA PRO A 163 5.68 -17.81 -9.49
C PRO A 163 4.21 -17.85 -9.87
N HIS A 164 3.64 -16.68 -10.15
CA HIS A 164 2.34 -16.59 -10.78
C HIS A 164 2.54 -17.13 -12.20
N GLY A 165 2.77 -18.44 -12.32
CA GLY A 165 2.38 -19.20 -13.48
C GLY A 165 0.87 -19.03 -13.55
N SER A 166 0.43 -17.96 -14.23
CA SER A 166 -0.12 -18.03 -15.58
C SER A 166 -0.77 -19.36 -16.00
N THR A 167 -1.37 -20.12 -15.08
CA THR A 167 -2.16 -21.30 -15.42
C THR A 167 -3.64 -20.92 -15.53
N ASN A 168 -4.09 -19.86 -14.85
CA ASN A 168 -5.49 -19.46 -14.89
C ASN A 168 -5.86 -18.56 -16.06
N GLU A 169 -4.93 -17.83 -16.69
CA GLU A 169 -5.27 -17.02 -17.87
C GLU A 169 -5.61 -17.90 -19.08
N ARG A 170 -4.84 -18.99 -19.33
CA ARG A 170 -5.15 -19.93 -20.42
C ARG A 170 -6.42 -20.75 -20.20
N GLU A 171 -6.77 -21.05 -18.94
CA GLU A 171 -7.99 -21.80 -18.62
C GLU A 171 -9.25 -20.91 -18.56
N LEU A 172 -9.12 -19.63 -18.17
CA LEU A 172 -10.20 -18.65 -18.36
C LEU A 172 -10.41 -18.32 -19.84
N GLU A 173 -9.35 -18.22 -20.62
CA GLU A 173 -9.44 -17.92 -22.05
C GLU A 173 -10.07 -19.09 -22.82
N ALA A 174 -9.77 -20.34 -22.46
CA ALA A 174 -10.43 -21.53 -23.02
C ALA A 174 -11.92 -21.63 -22.68
N ARG A 175 -12.36 -21.16 -21.51
CA ARG A 175 -13.79 -21.14 -21.14
C ARG A 175 -14.58 -20.01 -21.81
N ASN A 176 -13.90 -19.00 -22.35
CA ASN A 176 -14.57 -17.84 -22.94
C ASN A 176 -14.94 -18.03 -24.43
N TYR A 177 -14.50 -19.13 -25.07
CA TYR A 177 -14.81 -19.41 -26.49
C TYR A 177 -16.12 -20.17 -26.72
N ASP A 178 -16.78 -20.67 -25.67
CA ASP A 178 -18.04 -21.45 -25.79
C ASP A 178 -19.27 -20.69 -25.27
N ALA A 179 -19.11 -19.41 -24.92
CA ALA A 179 -20.24 -18.56 -24.58
C ALA A 179 -20.99 -18.17 -25.88
N PRO A 180 -22.32 -18.37 -25.98
CA PRO A 180 -23.08 -17.89 -27.11
C PRO A 180 -22.87 -16.37 -27.27
N PRO A 181 -22.81 -15.86 -28.52
CA PRO A 181 -22.61 -14.44 -28.76
C PRO A 181 -23.66 -13.65 -27.97
N PRO A 182 -23.26 -12.54 -27.31
CA PRO A 182 -24.21 -11.73 -26.57
C PRO A 182 -25.35 -11.32 -27.51
N PRO A 183 -26.61 -11.34 -27.05
CA PRO A 183 -27.72 -10.87 -27.86
C PRO A 183 -27.45 -9.44 -28.34
N PRO A 184 -27.92 -9.06 -29.53
CA PRO A 184 -27.75 -7.71 -30.04
C PRO A 184 -28.27 -6.71 -28.99
N PRO A 185 -27.58 -5.58 -28.79
CA PRO A 185 -28.04 -4.56 -27.85
C PRO A 185 -29.45 -4.13 -28.24
N PRO A 186 -30.35 -3.90 -27.27
CA PRO A 186 -31.67 -3.36 -27.57
C PRO A 186 -31.51 -2.04 -28.33
N PRO A 187 -32.45 -1.70 -29.23
CA PRO A 187 -32.42 -0.43 -29.94
C PRO A 187 -32.30 0.70 -28.92
N VAL A 188 -31.24 1.50 -29.06
CA VAL A 188 -31.02 2.69 -28.25
C VAL A 188 -32.19 3.61 -28.52
N LEU A 189 -33.15 3.65 -27.59
CA LEU A 189 -34.17 4.70 -27.56
C LEU A 189 -33.41 6.00 -27.42
N VAL A 190 -33.35 6.76 -28.52
CA VAL A 190 -32.81 8.11 -28.57
C VAL A 190 -33.60 8.91 -27.53
N GLN A 191 -32.99 9.09 -26.35
CA GLN A 191 -33.55 9.96 -25.32
C GLN A 191 -33.56 11.36 -25.91
N SER A 192 -34.78 11.86 -26.14
CA SER A 192 -35.06 13.22 -26.57
C SER A 192 -34.20 14.19 -25.77
N ALA A 193 -33.46 15.03 -26.49
CA ALA A 193 -32.52 16.00 -25.95
C ALA A 193 -33.16 16.77 -24.78
N GLN A 194 -32.58 16.57 -23.59
CA GLN A 194 -32.94 17.31 -22.40
C GLN A 194 -32.61 18.80 -22.66
N PRO A 195 -33.56 19.73 -22.47
CA PRO A 195 -33.33 21.14 -22.73
C PRO A 195 -32.17 21.67 -21.87
N PRO A 196 -31.34 22.59 -22.40
CA PRO A 196 -30.17 23.09 -21.70
C PRO A 196 -30.57 23.72 -20.36
N HIS A 197 -29.92 23.27 -19.28
CA HIS A 197 -30.10 23.86 -17.97
C HIS A 197 -29.67 25.35 -17.99
N PRO A 198 -30.40 26.23 -17.29
CA PRO A 198 -30.04 27.64 -17.20
C PRO A 198 -28.65 27.82 -16.60
N VAL A 199 -27.84 28.65 -17.24
CA VAL A 199 -26.48 29.01 -16.79
C VAL A 199 -26.58 29.70 -15.42
N PRO A 200 -25.84 29.24 -14.40
CA PRO A 200 -25.83 29.90 -13.09
C PRO A 200 -25.23 31.31 -13.21
N PRO A 201 -25.71 32.28 -12.41
CA PRO A 201 -25.16 33.63 -12.41
C PRO A 201 -23.68 33.63 -11.99
N PRO A 202 -22.87 34.57 -12.51
CA PRO A 202 -21.47 34.69 -12.14
C PRO A 202 -21.32 34.97 -10.63
N PRO A 203 -20.26 34.46 -9.98
CA PRO A 203 -20.00 34.73 -8.58
C PRO A 203 -19.73 36.23 -8.35
N PRO A 204 -20.10 36.79 -7.18
CA PRO A 204 -19.81 38.17 -6.84
C PRO A 204 -18.29 38.43 -6.79
N PRO A 205 -17.84 39.67 -7.06
CA PRO A 205 -16.44 40.04 -6.99
C PRO A 205 -15.87 39.81 -5.58
N PRO A 206 -14.59 39.42 -5.45
CA PRO A 206 -13.95 39.21 -4.16
C PRO A 206 -13.92 40.52 -3.36
N VAL A 207 -14.35 40.45 -2.10
CA VAL A 207 -14.27 41.56 -1.15
C VAL A 207 -12.78 41.85 -0.87
N PRO A 208 -12.32 43.10 -0.93
CA PRO A 208 -10.94 43.44 -0.62
C PRO A 208 -10.61 43.02 0.82
N VAL A 209 -9.66 42.10 0.95
CA VAL A 209 -9.15 41.64 2.24
C VAL A 209 -8.37 42.80 2.87
N GLN A 210 -8.93 43.42 3.91
CA GLN A 210 -8.20 44.38 4.73
C GLN A 210 -6.98 43.68 5.32
N SER A 211 -5.80 44.15 4.93
CA SER A 211 -4.54 43.65 5.43
C SER A 211 -4.50 43.82 6.95
N ALA A 212 -4.44 42.71 7.68
CA ALA A 212 -4.34 42.70 9.13
C ALA A 212 -3.07 43.46 9.55
N GLN A 213 -3.27 44.49 10.37
CA GLN A 213 -2.22 45.30 10.94
C GLN A 213 -1.29 44.41 11.79
N PRO A 214 0.04 44.43 11.59
CA PRO A 214 0.95 43.57 12.32
C PRO A 214 0.89 43.87 13.83
N PRO A 215 0.97 42.84 14.69
CA PRO A 215 0.91 43.02 16.14
C PRO A 215 2.09 43.86 16.64
N HIS A 216 1.80 44.81 17.52
CA HIS A 216 2.80 45.67 18.14
C HIS A 216 3.83 44.84 18.94
N PRO A 217 5.12 45.22 18.92
CA PRO A 217 6.16 44.52 19.66
C PRO A 217 5.91 44.63 21.17
N VAL A 218 5.99 43.48 21.86
CA VAL A 218 5.90 43.38 23.32
C VAL A 218 7.18 43.97 23.93
N PRO A 219 7.09 44.90 24.89
CA PRO A 219 8.26 45.47 25.54
C PRO A 219 9.00 44.43 26.40
N PRO A 220 10.33 44.51 26.50
CA PRO A 220 11.12 43.58 27.29
C PRO A 220 10.86 43.70 28.80
N PRO A 221 11.00 42.62 29.57
CA PRO A 221 10.81 42.62 31.02
C PRO A 221 11.90 43.44 31.73
N LEU A 222 11.51 44.17 32.77
CA LEU A 222 12.42 44.97 33.60
C LEU A 222 13.35 44.07 34.44
N PRO A 223 14.60 44.48 34.69
CA PRO A 223 15.54 43.74 35.52
C PRO A 223 15.09 43.73 37.00
N PRO A 224 15.42 42.67 37.76
CA PRO A 224 15.11 42.58 39.17
C PRO A 224 15.91 43.59 39.99
N VAL A 225 15.23 44.24 40.94
CA VAL A 225 15.83 45.16 41.91
C VAL A 225 16.42 44.34 43.06
N GLU A 226 17.75 44.32 43.18
CA GLU A 226 18.43 43.78 44.36
C GLU A 226 18.20 44.71 45.56
N ARG A 227 17.82 44.14 46.70
CA ARG A 227 17.64 44.81 48.00
C ARG A 227 18.66 44.29 48.99
#